data_AF-A0A514LCZ3-F1
#
_entry.id   AF-A0A514LCZ3-F1
#
_cell.length_a   1.000
_cell.length_b   1.000
_cell.length_c   1.000
_cell.angle_alpha   90.00
_cell.angle_beta   90.00
_cell.angle_gamma   90.00
#
_symmetry.space_group_name_H-M   'P 1'
#
loop_
_entity.id
_entity.type
_entity.pdbx_description
1 polymer ?
#
loop_
_entity_poly.entity_id
_entity_poly.type
_entity_poly.pdbx_seq_one_letter_code
_entity_poly.pdbx_strand_id
1 'polypeptide(L)'
;MKFPGTCIVCNEKIEINEIGLWAKGLGVKHEKCAEVNELQCIVCGGPAGCLECEFQDVCDIANVSQFCVCKNCSEQKNVFDSYQKSTNKKFPIINS
;
A
#
# COMPACT_ATOMS: atom_id res chain seq x y z
N MET A 1 5.88 -1.22 -24.60
CA MET A 1 4.59 -1.09 -25.32
C MET A 1 4.78 -1.37 -26.80
N LYS A 2 3.70 -1.53 -27.57
CA LYS A 2 3.78 -1.64 -29.04
C LYS A 2 3.97 -0.28 -29.73
N PHE A 3 3.59 0.81 -29.06
CA PHE A 3 3.77 2.20 -29.48
C PHE A 3 4.28 3.04 -28.30
N PRO A 4 5.09 4.08 -28.53
CA PRO A 4 5.53 4.97 -27.47
C PRO A 4 4.32 5.73 -26.90
N GLY A 5 4.21 5.77 -25.58
CA GLY A 5 3.19 6.53 -24.85
C GLY A 5 3.82 7.50 -23.88
N THR A 6 3.06 8.47 -23.37
CA THR A 6 3.50 9.34 -22.26
C THR A 6 2.74 8.92 -21.01
N CYS A 7 3.46 8.71 -19.92
CA CYS A 7 2.86 8.37 -18.64
C CYS A 7 2.08 9.55 -18.08
N ILE A 8 0.80 9.35 -17.78
CA ILE A 8 -0.05 10.41 -17.23
C ILE A 8 0.33 10.86 -15.81
N VAL A 9 1.17 10.10 -15.10
CA VAL A 9 1.55 10.34 -13.70
C VAL A 9 2.86 11.13 -13.61
N CYS A 10 3.93 10.64 -14.24
CA CYS A 10 5.25 11.29 -14.18
C CYS A 10 5.57 12.14 -15.42
N ASN A 11 4.72 12.13 -16.44
CA ASN A 11 4.90 12.84 -17.70
C ASN A 11 6.14 12.40 -18.51
N GLU A 12 6.79 11.30 -18.13
CA GLU A 12 7.90 10.69 -18.86
C GLU A 12 7.39 9.77 -19.99
N LYS A 13 8.23 9.54 -21.00
CA LYS A 13 7.92 8.58 -22.06
C LYS A 13 7.95 7.15 -21.54
N ILE A 14 7.04 6.33 -22.07
CA ILE A 14 7.02 4.89 -21.90
C ILE A 14 7.60 4.27 -23.16
N GLU A 15 8.74 3.60 -23.01
CA GLU A 15 9.52 3.13 -24.15
C GLU A 15 8.85 1.92 -24.84
N ILE A 16 9.23 1.73 -26.10
CA ILE A 16 8.84 0.55 -26.86
C ILE A 16 9.44 -0.67 -26.13
N ASN A 17 8.65 -1.71 -25.92
CA ASN A 17 8.93 -2.88 -25.03
C ASN A 17 8.79 -2.68 -23.51
N GLU A 18 8.57 -1.47 -22.98
CA GLU A 18 8.28 -1.28 -21.55
C GLU A 18 6.82 -1.63 -21.19
N ILE A 19 6.56 -2.22 -20.01
CA ILE A 19 5.19 -2.51 -19.56
C ILE A 19 4.53 -1.22 -19.08
N GLY A 20 3.31 -0.97 -19.53
CA GLY A 20 2.49 0.05 -18.89
C GLY A 20 1.01 -0.25 -19.02
N LEU A 21 0.28 0.36 -18.09
CA LEU A 21 -1.07 0.00 -17.75
C LEU A 21 -2.02 1.03 -18.34
N TRP A 22 -3.04 0.56 -19.05
CA TRP A 22 -4.09 1.41 -19.60
C TRP A 22 -5.16 1.66 -18.56
N ALA A 23 -5.31 2.92 -18.17
CA ALA A 23 -6.47 3.37 -17.42
C ALA A 23 -7.58 3.72 -18.44
N LYS A 24 -8.70 2.96 -18.41
CA LYS A 24 -9.82 3.14 -19.35
C LYS A 24 -10.21 4.62 -19.45
N GLY A 25 -10.02 5.23 -20.62
CA GLY A 25 -10.42 6.60 -20.93
C GLY A 25 -9.48 7.72 -20.44
N LEU A 26 -8.43 7.41 -19.66
CA LEU A 26 -7.50 8.42 -19.11
C LEU A 26 -6.15 8.43 -19.83
N GLY A 27 -5.73 7.28 -20.35
CA GLY A 27 -4.44 7.12 -21.01
C GLY A 27 -3.63 6.00 -20.37
N VAL A 28 -2.31 6.14 -20.41
CA VAL A 28 -1.38 5.09 -20.04
C VAL A 28 -0.45 5.55 -18.93
N LYS A 29 -0.08 4.64 -18.02
CA LYS A 29 0.88 4.89 -16.93
C LYS A 29 1.96 3.80 -16.90
N HIS A 30 3.16 4.14 -16.44
CA HIS A 30 4.16 3.12 -16.11
C HIS A 30 3.63 2.17 -15.04
N GLU A 31 4.09 0.92 -15.06
CA GLU A 31 3.80 -0.05 -13.99
C GLU A 31 4.23 0.49 -12.62
N LYS A 32 5.45 1.04 -12.50
CA LYS A 32 5.95 1.71 -11.28
C LYS A 32 5.07 2.86 -10.81
N CYS A 33 4.47 3.62 -11.73
CA CYS A 33 3.58 4.74 -11.41
C CYS A 33 2.16 4.27 -11.05
N ALA A 34 1.89 2.98 -11.17
CA ALA A 34 0.68 2.34 -10.70
C ALA A 34 0.85 1.64 -9.36
N GLU A 35 2.09 1.48 -8.89
CA GLU A 35 2.39 0.82 -7.64
C GLU A 35 1.90 1.69 -6.47
N VAL A 36 1.12 1.08 -5.60
CA VAL A 36 0.62 1.72 -4.38
C VAL A 36 1.45 1.18 -3.23
N ASN A 37 2.21 2.05 -2.59
CA ASN A 37 2.88 1.72 -1.34
C ASN A 37 1.81 1.52 -0.25
N GLU A 38 1.58 0.27 0.11
CA GLU A 38 0.50 -0.16 1.00
C GLU A 38 1.07 -1.04 2.12
N LEU A 39 0.76 -0.69 3.36
CA LEU A 39 1.16 -1.47 4.51
C LEU A 39 0.21 -2.66 4.71
N GLN A 40 0.68 -3.71 5.34
CA GLN A 40 -0.19 -4.84 5.68
C GLN A 40 -0.85 -4.62 7.04
N CYS A 41 -2.16 -4.92 7.15
CA CYS A 41 -2.83 -4.95 8.44
C CYS A 41 -2.29 -6.09 9.31
N ILE A 42 -1.78 -5.80 10.51
CA ILE A 42 -1.29 -6.82 11.45
C ILE A 42 -2.42 -7.73 11.95
N VAL A 43 -3.65 -7.20 12.06
CA VAL A 43 -4.78 -7.95 12.62
C VAL A 43 -5.34 -8.96 11.62
N CYS A 44 -5.70 -8.50 10.41
CA CYS A 44 -6.38 -9.34 9.41
C CYS A 44 -5.50 -9.78 8.24
N GLY A 45 -4.31 -9.21 8.07
CA GLY A 45 -3.40 -9.51 6.96
C GLY A 45 -3.77 -8.85 5.63
N GLY A 46 -4.88 -8.14 5.53
CA GLY A 46 -5.27 -7.37 4.34
C GLY A 46 -4.51 -6.05 4.17
N PRO A 47 -4.84 -5.23 3.15
CA PRO A 47 -4.28 -3.90 3.00
C PRO A 47 -4.69 -3.00 4.17
N ALA A 48 -3.79 -2.10 4.61
CA ALA A 48 -4.06 -1.15 5.67
C ALA A 48 -4.98 -0.01 5.21
N GLY A 49 -4.95 0.32 3.92
CA GLY A 49 -5.68 1.44 3.33
C GLY A 49 -4.90 2.74 3.43
N CYS A 50 -3.58 2.71 3.17
CA CYS A 50 -2.70 3.86 3.36
C CYS A 50 -3.10 5.09 2.53
N LEU A 51 -3.66 4.90 1.32
CA LEU A 51 -4.14 5.98 0.46
C LEU A 51 -5.42 6.68 0.95
N GLU A 52 -6.15 6.06 1.88
CA GLU A 52 -7.40 6.62 2.44
C GLU A 52 -7.25 6.90 3.95
N CYS A 53 -6.02 6.80 4.47
CA CYS A 53 -5.72 6.95 5.89
C CYS A 53 -5.60 8.44 6.26
N GLU A 54 -6.15 8.81 7.41
CA GLU A 54 -6.09 10.17 7.95
C GLU A 54 -4.67 10.68 8.23
N PHE A 55 -3.68 9.78 8.26
CA PHE A 55 -2.27 10.10 8.49
C PHE A 55 -1.42 10.10 7.21
N GLN A 56 -2.02 10.04 6.02
CA GLN A 56 -1.30 9.92 4.75
C GLN A 56 -0.20 10.98 4.57
N ASP A 57 -0.44 12.23 4.98
CA ASP A 57 0.51 13.34 4.79
C ASP A 57 1.74 13.28 5.70
N VAL A 58 1.67 12.52 6.81
CA VAL A 58 2.73 12.44 7.83
C VAL A 58 3.31 11.04 7.99
N CYS A 59 2.66 10.04 7.38
CA CYS A 59 3.09 8.65 7.44
C CYS A 59 4.17 8.40 6.39
N ASP A 60 5.42 8.23 6.84
CA ASP A 60 6.50 7.76 5.98
C ASP A 60 6.42 6.23 5.84
N ILE A 61 5.66 5.79 4.84
CA ILE A 61 5.39 4.36 4.57
C ILE A 61 6.69 3.55 4.38
N ALA A 62 7.74 4.18 3.86
CA ALA A 62 9.02 3.51 3.62
C ALA A 62 9.81 3.26 4.91
N ASN A 63 9.63 4.10 5.93
CA ASN A 63 10.41 4.07 7.17
C ASN A 63 9.62 3.63 8.42
N VAL A 64 8.29 3.63 8.36
CA VAL A 64 7.43 3.13 9.44
C VAL A 64 7.45 1.59 9.51
N SER A 65 6.88 1.02 10.57
CA SER A 65 6.65 -0.42 10.63
C SER A 65 5.89 -0.87 9.39
N GLN A 66 6.37 -1.95 8.75
CA GLN A 66 5.75 -2.53 7.55
C GLN A 66 4.38 -3.20 7.82
N PHE A 67 3.79 -2.87 8.97
CA PHE A 67 2.47 -3.27 9.43
C PHE A 67 1.74 -2.08 10.04
N CYS A 68 0.44 -2.00 9.81
CA CYS A 68 -0.47 -1.03 10.43
C CYS A 68 -1.76 -1.75 10.88
N VAL A 69 -2.74 -1.02 11.42
CA VAL A 69 -4.09 -1.54 11.67
C VAL A 69 -5.03 -0.86 10.68
N CYS A 70 -5.70 -1.64 9.82
CA CYS A 70 -6.65 -1.07 8.87
C CYS A 70 -7.89 -0.49 9.60
N LYS A 71 -8.59 0.44 8.94
CA LYS A 71 -9.77 1.11 9.48
C LYS A 71 -10.84 0.16 10.04
N ASN A 72 -11.15 -0.90 9.29
CA ASN A 72 -12.13 -1.90 9.72
C ASN A 72 -11.71 -2.66 11.00
N CYS A 73 -10.40 -2.79 11.25
CA CYS A 73 -9.88 -3.41 12.46
C CYS A 73 -9.74 -2.41 13.60
N SER A 74 -9.49 -1.12 13.32
CA SER A 74 -9.39 -0.07 14.33
C SER A 74 -10.75 0.35 14.91
N GLU A 75 -11.85 0.12 14.19
CA GLU A 75 -13.20 0.41 14.67
C GLU A 75 -13.80 -0.71 15.56
N GLN A 76 -13.09 -1.82 15.77
CA GLN A 76 -13.56 -2.94 16.58
C GLN A 76 -13.42 -2.66 18.08
N LYS A 77 -14.33 -3.15 18.93
CA LYS A 77 -14.30 -2.88 20.38
C LYS A 77 -13.02 -3.35 21.10
N ASN A 78 -12.33 -4.38 20.57
CA ASN A 78 -11.15 -4.99 21.19
C ASN A 78 -9.93 -4.93 20.26
N VAL A 79 -9.64 -3.75 19.69
CA VAL A 79 -8.50 -3.55 18.79
C VAL A 79 -7.20 -3.94 19.47
N PHE A 80 -6.99 -3.49 20.72
CA PHE A 80 -5.74 -3.69 21.43
C PHE A 80 -5.44 -5.18 21.67
N ASP A 81 -6.43 -5.94 22.16
CA ASP A 81 -6.28 -7.40 22.31
C ASP A 81 -5.99 -8.10 20.98
N SER A 82 -6.69 -7.69 19.92
CA SER A 82 -6.51 -8.27 18.58
C SER A 82 -5.12 -7.97 18.03
N TYR A 83 -4.68 -6.72 18.20
CA TYR A 83 -3.34 -6.27 17.86
C TYR A 83 -2.27 -7.04 18.63
N GLN A 84 -2.40 -7.15 19.96
CA GLN A 84 -1.42 -7.83 20.80
C GLN A 84 -1.33 -9.32 20.46
N LYS A 85 -2.47 -10.00 20.29
CA LYS A 85 -2.51 -11.41 19.86
C LYS A 85 -1.84 -11.61 18.51
N SER A 86 -2.15 -10.77 17.52
CA SER A 86 -1.56 -10.88 16.19
C SER A 86 -0.07 -10.54 16.18
N THR A 87 0.35 -9.54 16.95
CA THR A 87 1.75 -9.14 17.08
C THR A 87 2.57 -10.22 17.77
N ASN A 88 2.10 -10.78 18.89
CA ASN A 88 2.77 -11.87 19.62
C ASN A 88 2.88 -13.13 18.75
N LYS A 89 1.83 -13.45 17.99
CA LYS A 89 1.85 -14.58 17.06
C LYS A 89 2.85 -14.38 15.93
N LYS A 90 2.96 -13.15 15.39
CA LYS A 90 3.83 -12.85 14.25
C LYS A 90 5.28 -12.64 14.65
N PHE A 91 5.51 -12.12 15.84
CA PHE A 91 6.82 -11.82 16.40
C PHE A 91 6.99 -12.47 17.78
N PRO A 92 7.13 -13.80 17.85
CA PRO A 92 7.22 -14.52 19.12
C PRO A 92 8.45 -14.14 19.96
N ILE A 93 9.49 -13.60 19.33
CA ILE A 93 10.78 -13.26 19.96
C ILE A 93 10.70 -11.95 20.75
N ILE A 94 9.77 -11.05 20.40
CA ILE A 94 9.71 -9.68 20.96
C ILE A 94 9.00 -9.65 22.32
N ASN A 95 8.27 -10.72 22.66
CA ASN A 95 7.48 -10.81 23.90
C ASN A 95 7.91 -11.99 24.79
N SER A 96 9.18 -12.43 24.68
CA SER A 96 9.76 -13.42 25.60
C SER A 96 10.05 -12.83 26.97
#